data_AF-A0A671MME8-F1
#
_entry.id   AF-A0A671MME8-F1
#
_cell.length_a   1.000
_cell.length_b   1.000
_cell.length_c   1.000
_cell.angle_alpha   90.00
_cell.angle_beta   90.00
_cell.angle_gamma   90.00
#
_symmetry.space_group_name_H-M   'P 1'
#
loop_
_entity.id
_entity.type
_entity.pdbx_description
1 polymer ?
#
loop_
_entity_poly.entity_id
_entity_poly.type
_entity_poly.pdbx_seq_one_letter_code
_entity_poly.pdbx_strand_id
1 'polypeptide(L)' 'VRAWDSSRPLLFCPAMNTAMWQHPITAQQVATLKSFGYVEIPCIAKKLVCGDEGKGAMAEVSTIVETVKQYNPETS' A
#
# COMPACT_ATOMS: atom_id res chain seq x y z
N VAL A 1 -3.40 13.48 6.95
CA VAL A 1 -4.34 13.25 5.83
C VAL A 1 -5.48 14.26 5.80
N ARG A 2 -6.20 14.54 6.89
CA ARG A 2 -7.39 15.42 6.84
C ARG A 2 -7.12 16.88 6.46
N ALA A 3 -5.88 17.35 6.64
CA ALA A 3 -5.39 18.64 6.18
C ALA A 3 -4.40 18.51 5.00
N TRP A 4 -4.44 17.39 4.28
CA TRP A 4 -3.62 17.18 3.09
C TRP A 4 -4.22 17.95 1.92
N ASP A 5 -3.36 18.57 1.11
CA ASP A 5 -3.74 19.18 -0.15
C ASP A 5 -4.15 18.08 -1.15
N SER A 6 -5.44 18.01 -1.47
CA SER A 6 -6.00 16.98 -2.37
C SER A 6 -5.54 17.11 -3.83
N SER A 7 -4.86 18.21 -4.20
CA SER A 7 -4.22 18.33 -5.51
C SER A 7 -2.90 17.55 -5.61
N ARG A 8 -2.32 17.15 -4.47
CA ARG A 8 -1.07 16.38 -4.42
C ARG A 8 -1.35 14.88 -4.27
N PRO A 9 -0.63 14.02 -5.01
CA PRO A 9 -0.82 12.58 -4.93
C PRO A 9 -0.53 12.08 -3.52
N LEU A 10 -1.38 11.16 -3.04
CA LEU A 10 -1.18 10.45 -1.79
C LEU A 10 -1.09 8.96 -2.09
N LEU A 11 0.08 8.39 -1.80
CA LEU A 11 0.33 6.96 -1.93
C LEU A 11 0.23 6.31 -0.55
N PHE A 12 -0.29 5.09 -0.47
CA PHE A 12 -0.30 4.29 0.74
C PHE A 12 0.20 2.87 0.46
N CYS A 13 0.97 2.31 1.40
CA CYS A 13 1.56 0.98 1.30
C CYS A 13 1.12 0.17 2.54
N PRO A 14 0.08 -0.70 2.43
CA PRO A 14 -0.37 -1.47 3.57
C PRO A 14 0.67 -2.52 3.98
N ALA A 15 0.74 -2.81 5.28
CA ALA A 15 1.64 -3.79 5.86
C ALA A 15 0.96 -4.44 7.07
N MET A 16 0.58 -5.71 6.96
CA MET A 16 -0.14 -6.44 8.01
C MET A 16 -0.02 -7.96 7.81
N ASN A 17 -0.39 -8.74 8.84
CA ASN A 17 -0.46 -10.19 8.71
C ASN A 17 -1.54 -10.62 7.70
N THR A 18 -1.39 -11.79 7.09
CA THR A 18 -2.34 -12.38 6.13
C THR A 18 -3.78 -12.40 6.60
N ALA A 19 -4.03 -12.77 7.86
CA ALA A 19 -5.39 -12.81 8.41
C ALA A 19 -6.02 -11.41 8.45
N MET A 20 -5.23 -10.38 8.76
CA MET A 20 -5.69 -8.99 8.71
C MET A 20 -5.95 -8.55 7.26
N TRP A 21 -5.06 -8.92 6.33
CA TRP A 21 -5.22 -8.57 4.92
C TRP A 21 -6.47 -9.19 4.30
N GLN A 22 -6.78 -10.44 4.65
CA GLN A 22 -7.96 -11.17 4.18
C GLN A 22 -9.25 -10.75 4.88
N HIS A 23 -9.17 -9.97 5.97
CA HIS A 23 -10.35 -9.53 6.69
C HIS A 23 -11.21 -8.59 5.81
N PRO A 24 -12.55 -8.77 5.74
CA PRO A 24 -13.43 -7.96 4.88
C PRO A 24 -13.34 -6.45 5.12
N ILE A 25 -13.09 -6.04 6.37
CA ILE A 25 -12.89 -4.62 6.73
C ILE A 25 -11.68 -4.03 5.98
N THR A 26 -10.59 -4.78 5.82
CA THR A 26 -9.41 -4.29 5.11
C THR A 26 -9.73 -4.02 3.65
N ALA A 27 -10.48 -4.91 2.99
CA ALA A 27 -10.93 -4.70 1.62
C ALA A 27 -11.81 -3.44 1.50
N GLN A 28 -12.73 -3.20 2.45
CA GLN A 28 -13.55 -2.00 2.50
C GLN A 28 -12.72 -0.73 2.72
N GLN A 29 -11.74 -0.77 3.62
CA GLN A 29 -10.84 0.36 3.89
C GLN A 29 -9.98 0.70 2.67
N VAL A 30 -9.40 -0.31 2.01
CA VAL A 30 -8.61 -0.11 0.77
C VAL A 30 -9.48 0.47 -0.33
N ALA A 31 -10.70 -0.05 -0.52
CA ALA A 31 -11.65 0.51 -1.49
C ALA A 31 -12.01 1.97 -1.17
N THR A 32 -12.21 2.28 0.11
CA THR A 32 -12.48 3.65 0.56
C THR A 32 -11.32 4.60 0.25
N LEU A 33 -10.08 4.20 0.55
CA LEU A 33 -8.89 5.00 0.24
C LEU A 33 -8.75 5.23 -1.28
N LYS A 34 -8.94 4.18 -2.08
CA LYS A 34 -8.93 4.29 -3.55
C LYS A 34 -10.02 5.23 -4.07
N SER A 35 -11.20 5.23 -3.45
CA SER A 35 -12.30 6.13 -3.84
C SER A 35 -11.97 7.60 -3.63
N PHE A 36 -11.01 7.92 -2.75
CA PHE A 36 -10.51 9.29 -2.56
C PHE A 36 -9.42 9.69 -3.57
N GLY A 37 -9.10 8.82 -4.54
CA GLY A 37 -8.01 9.03 -5.49
C GLY A 37 -6.62 8.70 -4.94
N TYR A 38 -6.53 8.07 -3.76
CA TYR A 38 -5.26 7.63 -3.22
C TYR A 38 -4.73 6.42 -3.97
N VAL A 39 -3.42 6.38 -4.14
CA VAL A 39 -2.73 5.36 -4.93
C VAL A 39 -2.23 4.27 -3.99
N GLU A 40 -2.67 3.04 -4.24
CA GLU A 40 -2.20 1.88 -3.49
C GLU A 40 -0.86 1.40 -4.06
N ILE A 41 0.14 1.23 -3.18
CA ILE A 41 1.29 0.37 -3.43
C ILE A 41 0.95 -0.99 -2.81
N PRO A 42 0.67 -2.03 -3.62
CA PRO A 42 0.07 -3.26 -3.13
C PRO A 42 1.02 -4.05 -2.24
N CYS A 43 0.47 -4.75 -1.24
CA CYS A 43 1.22 -5.73 -0.46
C CYS A 43 1.73 -6.87 -1.34
N ILE A 44 2.87 -7.42 -0.96
CA ILE A 44 3.44 -8.62 -1.57
C ILE A 44 3.12 -9.86 -0.73
N ALA A 45 3.25 -11.03 -1.36
CA ALA A 45 3.29 -12.29 -0.65
C ALA A 45 4.72 -12.56 -0.18
N LYS A 46 4.89 -12.99 1.07
CA LYS A 46 6.16 -13.53 1.57
C LYS A 46 5.95 -14.91 2.15
N LYS A 47 6.96 -15.76 2.00
CA LYS A 47 7.01 -17.06 2.66
C LYS A 47 7.12 -16.82 4.16
N LEU A 48 6.14 -17.32 4.91
CA LEU A 48 6.14 -17.28 6.36
C LEU A 48 7.09 -18.36 6.89
N VAL A 49 7.53 -18.20 8.13
CA VAL A 49 8.45 -19.14 8.80
C VAL A 49 7.86 -20.56 8.88
N CYS A 50 6.53 -20.69 8.85
CA CYS A 50 5.81 -21.97 8.82
C CYS A 50 5.79 -22.66 7.43
N GLY A 51 6.29 -22.01 6.37
CA GLY A 51 6.28 -22.54 5.00
C GLY A 51 5.08 -22.07 4.16
N ASP A 52 4.05 -21.48 4.77
CA ASP A 52 2.89 -20.92 4.07
C ASP A 52 3.23 -19.62 3.36
N GLU A 53 2.64 -19.38 2.18
CA GLU A 53 2.70 -18.08 1.51
C GLU A 53 1.57 -17.17 2.01
N GLY A 54 1.95 -16.04 2.59
CA GLY A 54 1.01 -15.06 3.15
C GLY A 54 1.08 -13.72 2.42
N LYS A 55 -0.05 -13.23 1.90
CA LYS A 55 -0.17 -11.87 1.35
C LYS A 55 -0.44 -10.87 2.48
N GLY A 56 0.25 -9.73 2.45
CA GLY A 56 0.06 -8.66 3.44
C GLY A 56 1.36 -7.98 3.85
N ALA A 57 2.51 -8.55 3.47
CA ALA A 57 3.80 -7.90 3.66
C ALA A 57 3.88 -6.61 2.86
N MET A 58 4.51 -5.59 3.46
CA MET A 58 4.80 -4.32 2.78
C MET A 58 5.55 -4.59 1.47
N ALA A 59 5.27 -3.79 0.45
CA ALA A 59 6.09 -3.77 -0.76
C ALA A 59 7.57 -3.51 -0.43
N GLU A 60 8.47 -3.98 -1.28
CA GLU A 60 9.90 -3.72 -1.10
C GLU A 60 10.19 -2.22 -1.19
N VAL A 61 11.18 -1.76 -0.42
CA VAL A 61 11.53 -0.34 -0.34
C VAL A 61 11.88 0.23 -1.71
N SER A 62 12.58 -0.53 -2.56
CA SER A 62 12.88 -0.14 -3.94
C SER A 62 11.61 0.14 -4.73
N THR A 63 10.61 -0.75 -4.66
CA THR A 63 9.31 -0.57 -5.32
C THR A 63 8.59 0.67 -4.81
N ILE A 64 8.62 0.93 -3.49
CA ILE A 64 8.01 2.13 -2.92
C ILE A 64 8.68 3.39 -3.47
N VAL A 65 10.02 3.45 -3.45
CA VAL A 65 10.79 4.60 -3.94
C VAL A 65 10.57 4.83 -5.43
N GLU A 66 10.61 3.78 -6.24
CA GLU A 66 10.34 3.86 -7.68
C GLU A 66 8.93 4.39 -7.96
N THR A 67 7.93 3.91 -7.22
CA THR A 67 6.55 4.39 -7.37
C THR A 67 6.45 5.86 -6.99
N VAL A 68 7.03 6.28 -5.87
CA VAL A 68 7.01 7.69 -5.44
C VAL A 68 7.66 8.60 -6.49
N LYS A 69 8.78 8.19 -7.10
CA LYS A 69 9.46 8.94 -8.17
C LYS A 69 8.57 9.18 -9.40
N GLN A 70 7.68 8.25 -9.73
CA GLN A 70 6.73 8.43 -10.84
C GLN A 70 5.71 9.56 -10.57
N TYR A 71 5.38 9.80 -9.31
CA TYR A 71 4.42 10.84 -8.89
C TYR A 71 5.10 12.14 -8.45
N ASN A 72 6.43 12.15 -8.29
CA ASN A 72 7.20 13.34 -7.97
C ASN A 72 8.55 13.35 -8.72
N PRO A 73 8.56 13.77 -10.00
CA PRO A 73 9.75 13.73 -10.86
C PRO A 73 10.86 14.69 -10.42
N GLU A 74 10.59 15.65 -9.53
CA GLU A 74 11.57 16.64 -9.06
C GLU A 74 12.53 16.09 -7.99
N THR A 75 12.36 14.84 -7.55
CA THR A 75 13.15 14.21 -6.48
C THR A 75 14.29 13.30 -7.00
N SER A 76 14.89 13.63 -8.14
CA SER A 76 16.10 12.92 -8.65
C SER A 76 17.36 13.26 -7.86
#